data_AF-A0AAV0XQB8-F1
#
_entry.id   AF-A0AAV0XQB8-F1
#
_cell.length_a   1.000
_cell.length_b   1.000
_cell.length_c   1.000
_cell.angle_alpha   90.00
_cell.angle_beta   90.00
_cell.angle_gamma   90.00
#
_symmetry.space_group_name_H-M   'P 1'
#
loop_
_entity.id
_entity.type
_entity.pdbx_description
1 polymer ?
#
loop_
_entity_poly.entity_id
_entity_poly.type
_entity_poly.pdbx_seq_one_letter_code
_entity_poly.pdbx_strand_id
1 'polypeptide(L)'
;MNATTENNMTRNESQGLLNKLQSLETCFMSILWGFLLNRLNVVSEKLQKVEIDCGLVVELYDSLIQLITNTREHFDEFEKKEIEKSVTKEYKDLKTRKKIKSIFYDETRHNDLIASGREKF
;
A
#
# COMPACT_ATOMS: atom_id res chain seq x y z
N MET A 1 -17.38 -23.54 -1.98
CA MET A 1 -18.67 -22.81 -2.07
C MET A 1 -18.96 -22.59 -3.53
N ASN A 2 -20.10 -23.06 -4.05
CA ASN A 2 -20.43 -22.93 -5.47
C ASN A 2 -20.89 -21.49 -5.78
N ALA A 3 -20.20 -20.82 -6.70
CA ALA A 3 -20.45 -19.43 -7.10
C ALA A 3 -21.79 -19.18 -7.83
N THR A 4 -22.63 -20.22 -7.96
CA THR A 4 -23.91 -20.20 -8.66
C THR A 4 -25.12 -19.92 -7.76
N THR A 5 -24.94 -19.89 -6.44
CA THR A 5 -26.05 -19.61 -5.49
C THR A 5 -26.34 -18.12 -5.35
N GLU A 6 -25.35 -17.27 -5.61
CA GLU A 6 -25.41 -15.81 -5.45
C GLU A 6 -26.01 -15.12 -6.69
N ASN A 7 -26.68 -13.99 -6.52
CA ASN A 7 -27.18 -13.21 -7.65
C ASN A 7 -26.02 -12.58 -8.46
N ASN A 8 -26.30 -12.21 -9.72
CA ASN A 8 -25.29 -11.68 -10.63
C ASN A 8 -24.61 -10.39 -10.13
N MET A 9 -25.34 -9.54 -9.40
CA MET A 9 -24.82 -8.29 -8.87
C MET A 9 -23.79 -8.56 -7.78
N THR A 10 -24.15 -9.37 -6.79
CA THR A 10 -23.25 -9.81 -5.71
C THR A 10 -22.01 -10.50 -6.27
N ARG A 11 -22.17 -11.37 -7.28
CA ARG A 11 -21.04 -12.05 -7.93
C ARG A 11 -20.08 -11.07 -8.61
N ASN A 12 -20.61 -10.08 -9.32
CA ASN A 12 -19.78 -9.10 -10.00
C ASN A 12 -19.07 -8.16 -9.01
N GLU A 13 -19.75 -7.76 -7.94
CA GLU A 13 -19.16 -6.96 -6.87
C GLU A 13 -18.04 -7.70 -6.15
N SER A 14 -18.29 -8.95 -5.74
CA SER A 14 -17.29 -9.79 -5.07
C SER A 14 -16.09 -10.09 -5.98
N GLN A 15 -16.31 -10.36 -7.27
CA GLN A 15 -15.20 -10.49 -8.23
C GLN A 15 -14.42 -9.18 -8.39
N GLY A 16 -15.11 -8.04 -8.42
CA GLY A 16 -14.47 -6.72 -8.47
C GLY A 16 -13.61 -6.43 -7.23
N LEU A 17 -14.08 -6.81 -6.04
CA LEU A 17 -13.32 -6.73 -4.80
C LEU A 17 -12.10 -7.64 -4.82
N LEU A 18 -12.27 -8.91 -5.24
CA LEU A 18 -11.17 -9.85 -5.36
C LEU A 18 -10.07 -9.31 -6.29
N ASN A 19 -10.45 -8.77 -7.45
CA ASN A 19 -9.50 -8.17 -8.39
C ASN A 19 -8.74 -6.98 -7.78
N LYS A 20 -9.40 -6.19 -6.91
CA LYS A 20 -8.72 -5.11 -6.17
C LYS A 20 -7.75 -5.67 -5.15
N LEU A 21 -8.16 -6.65 -4.35
CA LEU A 21 -7.32 -7.26 -3.31
C LEU A 21 -6.11 -7.99 -3.90
N GLN A 22 -6.25 -8.62 -5.06
CA GLN A 22 -5.18 -9.34 -5.76
C GLN A 22 -4.24 -8.44 -6.57
N SER A 23 -4.49 -7.13 -6.56
CA SER A 23 -3.59 -6.23 -7.25
C SER A 23 -2.27 -6.03 -6.52
N LEU A 24 -1.21 -5.81 -7.30
CA LEU A 24 0.14 -5.61 -6.80
C LEU A 24 0.15 -4.47 -5.76
N GLU A 25 -0.50 -3.34 -6.06
CA GLU A 25 -0.56 -2.19 -5.15
C GLU A 25 -1.24 -2.51 -3.80
N THR A 26 -2.30 -3.32 -3.82
CA THR A 26 -3.01 -3.67 -2.58
C THR A 26 -2.24 -4.70 -1.77
N CYS A 27 -1.56 -5.65 -2.43
CA CYS A 27 -0.68 -6.58 -1.74
C CYS A 27 0.51 -5.83 -1.10
N PHE A 28 1.11 -4.90 -1.83
CA PHE A 28 2.21 -4.06 -1.35
C PHE A 28 1.81 -3.26 -0.12
N MET A 29 0.70 -2.53 -0.21
CA MET A 29 0.19 -1.73 0.91
C MET A 29 -0.13 -2.61 2.12
N SER A 30 -0.65 -3.83 1.91
CA SER A 30 -0.94 -4.75 3.01
C SER A 30 0.33 -5.22 3.74
N ILE A 31 1.41 -5.51 3.00
CA ILE A 31 2.69 -5.91 3.59
C ILE A 31 3.34 -4.74 4.33
N LEU A 32 3.38 -3.56 3.70
CA LEU A 32 3.95 -2.35 4.27
C LEU A 32 3.23 -1.94 5.55
N TRP A 33 1.91 -1.79 5.49
CA TRP A 33 1.12 -1.41 6.67
C TRP A 33 1.11 -2.50 7.74
N GLY A 34 1.09 -3.77 7.36
CA GLY A 34 1.20 -4.87 8.32
C GLY A 34 2.50 -4.80 9.12
N PHE A 35 3.63 -4.49 8.46
CA PHE A 35 4.92 -4.29 9.13
C PHE A 35 4.92 -3.08 10.07
N LEU A 36 4.47 -1.91 9.58
CA LEU A 36 4.46 -0.67 10.36
C LEU A 36 3.51 -0.74 11.56
N LEU A 37 2.28 -1.21 11.34
CA LEU A 37 1.27 -1.33 12.39
C LEU A 37 1.70 -2.32 13.47
N ASN A 38 2.35 -3.42 13.09
CA ASN A 38 2.89 -4.37 14.07
C ASN A 38 3.96 -3.70 14.96
N ARG A 39 4.89 -2.94 14.38
CA ARG A 39 5.93 -2.23 15.16
C ARG A 39 5.33 -1.15 16.04
N LEU A 40 4.39 -0.37 15.51
CA LEU A 40 3.66 0.64 16.28
C LEU A 40 2.89 0.02 17.45
N ASN A 41 2.22 -1.12 17.23
CA ASN A 41 1.50 -1.82 18.28
C ASN A 41 2.44 -2.29 19.40
N VAL A 42 3.57 -2.92 19.05
CA VAL A 42 4.57 -3.38 20.04
C VAL A 42 5.10 -2.21 20.88
N VAL A 43 5.36 -1.05 20.27
CA VAL A 43 5.80 0.13 21.02
C VAL A 43 4.66 0.69 21.88
N SER A 44 3.44 0.76 21.36
CA SER A 44 2.26 1.20 22.10
C SER A 44 2.01 0.35 23.36
N GLU A 45 2.09 -0.97 23.23
CA GLU A 45 1.97 -1.91 24.35
C GLU A 45 3.08 -1.69 25.40
N LYS A 46 4.31 -1.38 24.97
CA LYS A 46 5.40 -1.04 25.89
C LYS A 46 5.14 0.26 26.62
N LEU A 47 4.71 1.30 25.90
CA LEU A 47 4.44 2.64 26.46
C LEU A 47 3.33 2.63 27.50
N GLN A 48 2.37 1.72 27.39
CA GLN A 48 1.25 1.59 28.33
C GLN A 48 1.60 0.83 29.62
N LYS A 49 2.85 0.38 29.80
CA LYS A 49 3.27 -0.29 31.04
C LYS A 49 3.43 0.72 32.17
N VAL A 50 2.92 0.36 33.34
CA VAL A 50 2.92 1.21 34.56
C VAL A 50 4.34 1.55 35.03
N GLU A 51 5.31 0.67 34.79
CA GLU A 51 6.69 0.79 35.28
C GLU A 51 7.66 1.33 34.21
N ILE A 52 7.18 2.08 33.22
CA ILE A 52 8.04 2.55 32.13
C ILE A 52 8.96 3.69 32.56
N ASP A 53 10.23 3.57 32.18
CA ASP A 53 11.24 4.62 32.36
C ASP A 53 11.12 5.72 31.29
N CYS A 54 11.28 6.98 31.70
CA CYS A 54 11.18 8.13 30.78
C CYS A 54 12.29 8.14 29.72
N GLY A 55 13.50 7.64 30.03
CA GLY A 55 14.56 7.49 29.05
C GLY A 55 14.17 6.46 27.97
N LEU A 56 13.62 5.32 28.40
CA LEU A 56 13.11 4.30 27.49
C LEU A 56 11.98 4.83 26.58
N VAL A 57 11.11 5.72 27.07
CA VAL A 57 10.07 6.35 26.25
C VAL A 57 10.68 7.12 25.08
N VAL A 58 11.71 7.93 25.34
CA VAL A 58 12.42 8.72 24.31
C VAL A 58 13.04 7.79 23.28
N GLU A 59 13.77 6.75 23.72
CA GLU A 59 14.38 5.77 22.83
C GLU A 59 13.36 5.04 21.94
N LEU A 60 12.21 4.67 22.51
CA LEU A 60 11.14 4.01 21.76
C LEU A 60 10.56 4.91 20.66
N TYR A 61 10.33 6.19 20.94
CA TYR A 61 9.86 7.14 19.94
C TYR A 61 10.91 7.40 18.86
N ASP A 62 12.18 7.60 19.24
CA ASP A 62 13.27 7.78 18.28
C ASP A 62 13.40 6.56 17.35
N SER A 63 13.25 5.36 17.89
CA SER A 63 13.27 4.12 17.09
C SER A 63 12.12 4.05 16.08
N LEU A 64 10.92 4.54 16.43
CA LEU A 64 9.78 4.60 15.51
C LEU A 64 10.00 5.65 14.41
N ILE A 65 10.55 6.81 14.76
CA ILE A 65 10.89 7.86 13.79
C ILE A 65 11.91 7.33 12.78
N GLN A 66 12.98 6.70 13.27
CA GLN A 66 13.99 6.06 12.42
C GLN A 66 13.38 4.97 11.54
N LEU A 67 12.52 4.12 12.10
CA LEU A 67 11.83 3.08 11.34
C LEU A 67 11.05 3.66 10.16
N ILE A 68 10.20 4.66 10.38
CA ILE A 68 9.37 5.27 9.33
C ILE A 68 10.25 5.96 8.28
N THR A 69 11.31 6.64 8.72
CA THR A 69 12.25 7.31 7.83
C THR A 69 12.94 6.30 6.90
N ASN A 70 13.48 5.22 7.47
CA ASN A 70 14.21 4.21 6.71
C ASN A 70 13.29 3.31 5.88
N THR A 71 12.01 3.19 6.24
CA THR A 71 11.05 2.33 5.50
C THR A 71 10.94 2.74 4.03
N ARG A 72 11.10 4.03 3.70
CA ARG A 72 11.13 4.51 2.31
C ARG A 72 12.35 4.01 1.54
N GLU A 73 13.50 3.90 2.20
CA GLU A 73 14.75 3.43 1.59
C GLU A 73 14.69 1.93 1.27
N HIS A 74 13.92 1.17 2.05
CA HIS A 74 13.71 -0.26 1.86
C HIS A 74 12.55 -0.60 0.90
N PHE A 75 12.07 0.35 0.10
CA PHE A 75 10.96 0.14 -0.85
C PHE A 75 11.17 -1.11 -1.71
N ASP A 76 12.37 -1.27 -2.26
CA ASP A 76 12.74 -2.37 -3.16
C ASP A 76 12.64 -3.75 -2.47
N GLU A 77 12.90 -3.81 -1.16
CA GLU A 77 12.74 -5.05 -0.39
C GLU A 77 11.28 -5.43 -0.22
N PHE A 78 10.41 -4.44 0.00
CA PHE A 78 8.98 -4.64 0.10
C PHE A 78 8.38 -5.02 -1.25
N GLU A 79 8.77 -4.34 -2.33
CA GLU A 79 8.36 -4.64 -3.71
C GLU A 79 8.75 -6.08 -4.07
N LYS A 80 9.98 -6.50 -3.77
CA LYS A 80 10.44 -7.88 -4.04
C LYS A 80 9.62 -8.93 -3.27
N LYS A 81 9.42 -8.74 -1.97
CA LYS A 81 8.61 -9.64 -1.12
C LYS A 81 7.18 -9.75 -1.62
N GLU A 82 6.69 -8.68 -2.20
CA GLU A 82 5.32 -8.58 -2.68
C GLU A 82 5.15 -9.28 -4.03
N ILE A 83 6.03 -9.03 -5.00
CA ILE A 83 6.03 -9.72 -6.31
C ILE A 83 6.12 -11.25 -6.13
N GLU A 84 6.82 -11.73 -5.10
CA GLU A 84 6.88 -13.15 -4.76
C GLU A 84 5.53 -13.70 -4.27
N LYS A 85 4.76 -12.91 -3.52
CA LYS A 85 3.50 -13.32 -2.89
C LYS A 85 2.25 -13.02 -3.71
N SER A 86 2.32 -12.04 -4.62
CA SER A 86 1.17 -11.56 -5.37
C SER A 86 0.87 -12.46 -6.57
N VAL A 87 -0.43 -12.60 -6.86
CA VAL A 87 -0.90 -13.28 -8.08
C VAL A 87 -0.58 -12.43 -9.32
N THR A 88 -0.56 -11.11 -9.15
CA THR A 88 -0.30 -10.14 -10.22
C THR A 88 1.07 -9.50 -10.03
N LYS A 89 2.01 -9.73 -10.94
CA LYS A 89 3.41 -9.24 -10.84
C LYS A 89 3.66 -7.85 -11.43
N GLU A 90 2.61 -7.19 -11.91
CA GLU A 90 2.69 -5.95 -12.66
C GLU A 90 1.73 -4.92 -12.09
N TYR A 91 2.16 -3.65 -12.08
CA TYR A 91 1.33 -2.54 -11.69
C TYR A 91 0.13 -2.33 -12.64
N LYS A 92 -0.97 -1.78 -12.11
CA LYS A 92 -2.21 -1.55 -12.87
C LYS A 92 -2.06 -0.56 -14.01
N ASP A 93 -1.14 0.39 -13.90
CA ASP A 93 -0.90 1.41 -14.93
C ASP A 93 -0.35 0.81 -16.23
N LEU A 94 0.30 -0.36 -16.18
CA LEU A 94 0.70 -1.12 -17.36
C LEU A 94 -0.49 -1.79 -18.05
N LYS A 95 -1.55 -2.11 -17.31
CA LYS A 95 -2.74 -2.84 -17.82
C LYS A 95 -3.92 -1.94 -18.14
N THR A 96 -3.90 -0.69 -17.70
CA THR A 96 -5.03 0.23 -17.83
C THR A 96 -4.77 1.32 -18.87
N ARG A 97 -5.81 1.66 -19.64
CA ARG A 97 -5.74 2.76 -20.60
C ARG A 97 -5.47 4.06 -19.84
N LYS A 98 -4.40 4.77 -20.22
CA LYS A 98 -4.13 6.13 -19.75
C LYS A 98 -5.31 7.03 -20.14
N LYS A 99 -6.04 7.54 -19.14
CA LYS A 99 -7.09 8.53 -19.37
C LYS A 99 -6.44 9.88 -19.66
N ILE A 100 -6.43 10.24 -20.92
CA ILE A 100 -5.98 11.55 -21.38
C ILE A 100 -7.19 12.50 -21.27
N LYS A 101 -7.07 13.56 -20.48
CA LYS A 101 -8.11 14.60 -20.41
C LYS A 101 -8.20 15.34 -21.75
N SER A 102 -9.43 15.64 -22.16
CA SER A 102 -9.67 16.61 -23.22
C SER A 102 -9.22 17.98 -22.72
N ILE A 103 -8.42 18.67 -23.52
CA ILE A 103 -7.97 20.04 -23.24
C ILE A 103 -8.81 21.01 -24.08
N PHE A 104 -9.00 22.22 -23.58
CA PHE A 104 -9.60 23.30 -24.38
C PHE A 104 -8.57 23.85 -25.38
N TYR A 105 -9.05 24.54 -26.43
CA TYR A 105 -8.20 25.03 -27.53
C TYR A 105 -7.07 25.95 -27.04
N ASP A 106 -7.29 26.70 -25.97
CA ASP A 106 -6.34 27.65 -25.40
C ASP A 106 -5.45 27.06 -24.29
N GLU A 107 -5.64 25.77 -23.95
CA GLU A 107 -4.85 25.09 -22.92
C GLU A 107 -3.68 24.33 -23.55
N THR A 108 -2.48 24.51 -23.01
CA THR A 108 -1.33 23.67 -23.34
C THR A 108 -1.13 22.64 -22.23
N ARG A 109 -0.83 21.38 -22.59
CA ARG A 109 -0.46 20.33 -21.62
C ARG A 109 0.90 20.64 -21.00
N HIS A 110 0.93 21.56 -20.05
CA HIS A 110 2.14 21.85 -19.32
C HIS A 110 2.27 20.85 -18.18
N ASN A 111 3.23 19.91 -18.33
CA ASN A 111 3.79 19.13 -17.22
C ASN A 111 2.85 18.13 -16.51
N ASP A 112 1.91 17.49 -17.22
CA ASP A 112 1.17 16.34 -16.67
C ASP A 112 2.13 15.16 -16.44
N LEU A 113 2.71 15.09 -15.25
CA LEU A 113 3.60 14.01 -14.82
C LEU A 113 2.75 12.76 -14.57
N ILE A 114 2.71 11.86 -15.56
CA ILE A 114 2.06 10.55 -15.41
C ILE A 114 3.04 9.65 -14.66
N ALA A 115 2.94 9.68 -13.32
CA ALA A 115 3.74 8.82 -12.45
C ALA A 115 3.48 7.33 -12.76
N SER A 116 4.56 6.57 -12.89
CA SER A 116 4.49 5.10 -13.01
C SER A 116 3.90 4.47 -11.74
N GLY A 117 3.45 3.21 -11.82
CA GLY A 117 2.87 2.48 -10.69
C GLY A 117 3.77 2.50 -9.45
N ARG A 118 5.09 2.36 -9.66
CA ARG A 118 6.12 2.44 -8.62
C ARG A 118 6.29 3.86 -8.06
N GLU A 119 6.27 4.88 -8.91
CA GLU A 119 6.40 6.30 -8.51
C GLU A 119 5.21 6.84 -7.71
N LYS A 120 4.12 6.07 -7.59
CA LYS A 120 2.96 6.44 -6.77
C LYS A 120 3.13 6.14 -5.27
N PHE A 121 4.22 5.49 -4.88
CA PHE A 121 4.56 5.14 -3.50
C PHE A 121 5.72 6.00 -3.00
#